data_AF-A0A2N5M9K4-F1
#
_entry.id   AF-A0A2N5M9K4-F1
#
_cell.length_a   1.000
_cell.length_b   1.000
_cell.length_c   1.000
_cell.angle_alpha   90.00
_cell.angle_beta   90.00
_cell.angle_gamma   90.00
#
_symmetry.space_group_name_H-M   'P 1'
#
loop_
_entity.id
_entity.type
_entity.pdbx_description
1 polymer ?
#
loop_
_entity_poly.entity_id
_entity_poly.type
_entity_poly.pdbx_seq_one_letter_code
_entity_poly.pdbx_strand_id
1 'polypeptide(L)' 'MIEELEAGLQELQREAVEKEIHIVFGTCLYEQDERYNAGIYLSPKGDKHIYKKVNLAFHERKVMKAGNVLRTFELRVGGA' A
#
# COMPACT_ATOMS: atom_id res chain seq x y z
N MET A 1 -3.70 -10.29 -14.25
CA MET A 1 -3.96 -10.28 -12.80
C MET A 1 -2.88 -9.59 -11.97
N ILE A 2 -1.58 -9.95 -12.03
CA ILE A 2 -0.51 -9.16 -11.38
C ILE A 2 -0.28 -7.84 -12.12
N GLU A 3 -0.19 -7.90 -13.45
CA GLU A 3 0.03 -6.73 -14.31
C GLU A 3 -1.08 -5.66 -14.19
N GLU A 4 -2.34 -6.09 -14.03
CA GLU A 4 -3.48 -5.17 -13.86
C GLU A 4 -3.44 -4.47 -12.49
N LEU A 5 -3.00 -5.19 -11.45
CA LEU A 5 -2.79 -4.59 -10.13
C LEU A 5 -1.67 -3.56 -10.20
N GLU A 6 -0.55 -3.89 -10.84
CA GLU A 6 0.57 -2.97 -11.02
C GLU A 6 0.16 -1.73 -11.83
N ALA A 7 -0.59 -1.90 -12.92
CA ALA A 7 -1.12 -0.80 -13.72
C ALA A 7 -2.05 0.11 -12.89
N GLY A 8 -2.96 -0.47 -12.10
CA GLY A 8 -3.83 0.29 -11.20
C GLY A 8 -3.06 1.04 -10.10
N LEU A 9 -2.02 0.44 -9.54
CA LEU A 9 -1.13 1.11 -8.57
C LEU A 9 -0.38 2.28 -9.20
N GLN A 10 0.08 2.13 -10.44
CA GLN A 10 0.73 3.22 -11.18
C GLN A 10 -0.25 4.34 -11.50
N GLU A 11 -1.50 4.03 -11.85
CA GLU A 11 -2.54 5.02 -12.08
C GLU A 11 -2.85 5.83 -10.82
N LEU A 12 -3.07 5.15 -9.68
CA LEU A 12 -3.25 5.83 -8.40
C LEU A 12 -2.05 6.69 -8.01
N GLN A 13 -0.82 6.28 -8.34
CA GLN A 13 0.37 7.08 -8.09
C GLN A 13 0.41 8.35 -8.94
N ARG A 14 0.00 8.28 -10.21
CA ARG A 14 -0.14 9.47 -11.06
C ARG A 14 -1.19 10.42 -10.50
N GLU A 15 -2.36 9.89 -10.15
CA GLU A 15 -3.46 10.67 -9.57
C GLU A 15 -3.06 11.37 -8.26
N ALA A 16 -2.27 10.70 -7.40
CA ALA A 16 -1.75 11.30 -6.18
C ALA A 16 -0.88 12.54 -6.46
N VAL A 17 -0.02 12.46 -7.49
CA VAL A 17 0.87 13.55 -7.89
C VAL A 17 0.10 14.67 -8.61
N GLU A 18 -0.71 14.33 -9.62
CA GLU A 18 -1.43 15.29 -10.45
C GLU A 18 -2.45 16.12 -9.66
N LYS A 19 -3.09 15.51 -8.65
CA LYS A 19 -4.08 16.18 -7.80
C LYS A 19 -3.49 16.74 -6.52
N GLU A 20 -2.18 16.55 -6.29
CA GLU A 20 -1.49 16.92 -5.05
C GLU A 20 -2.16 16.36 -3.79
N ILE A 21 -2.63 15.10 -3.84
CA ILE A 21 -3.33 14.44 -2.74
C ILE A 21 -2.55 13.26 -2.17
N HIS A 22 -2.73 13.02 -0.88
CA HIS A 22 -2.29 11.78 -0.23
C HIS A 22 -3.36 10.70 -0.44
N ILE A 23 -2.95 9.52 -0.89
CA ILE A 23 -3.84 8.37 -1.05
C ILE A 23 -3.41 7.27 -0.08
N VAL A 24 -4.35 6.77 0.72
CA VAL A 24 -4.16 5.62 1.61
C VAL A 24 -5.24 4.59 1.30
N PHE A 25 -4.87 3.36 0.99
CA PHE A 25 -5.82 2.30 0.68
C PHE A 25 -5.29 0.91 1.08
N GLY A 26 -6.22 -0.02 1.28
CA GLY A 26 -5.92 -1.43 1.51
C GLY A 26 -5.97 -2.24 0.22
N THR A 27 -5.09 -3.22 0.06
CA THR A 27 -5.11 -4.17 -1.05
C THR A 27 -4.58 -5.55 -0.63
N CYS A 28 -4.91 -6.57 -1.43
CA CYS A 28 -4.31 -7.90 -1.32
C CYS A 28 -3.07 -7.94 -2.22
N LEU A 29 -1.89 -7.82 -1.61
CA LEU A 29 -0.62 -7.77 -2.31
C LEU A 29 -0.06 -9.18 -2.51
N TYR A 30 0.32 -9.50 -3.74
CA TYR A 30 0.96 -10.77 -4.10
C TYR A 30 2.45 -10.55 -4.34
N GLU A 31 3.30 -11.19 -3.56
CA GLU A 31 4.75 -11.14 -3.71
C GLU A 31 5.36 -12.50 -3.39
N GLN A 32 6.24 -13.03 -4.25
CA GLN A 32 6.95 -14.30 -4.02
C GLN A 32 6.00 -15.45 -3.64
N ASP A 33 4.90 -15.61 -4.37
CA ASP A 33 3.83 -16.60 -4.12
C ASP A 33 3.08 -16.45 -2.79
N GLU A 34 3.31 -15.36 -2.06
CA GLU A 34 2.67 -15.06 -0.79
C GLU A 34 1.64 -13.93 -0.96
N ARG A 35 0.57 -13.99 -0.14
CA ARG A 35 -0.49 -12.98 -0.12
C ARG A 35 -0.40 -12.18 1.17
N TYR A 36 -0.43 -10.87 1.09
CA TYR A 36 -0.44 -9.99 2.25
C TYR A 36 -1.68 -9.10 2.24
N ASN A 37 -2.29 -8.91 3.41
CA ASN A 37 -3.15 -7.75 3.63
C ASN A 37 -2.23 -6.53 3.77
N ALA A 38 -2.23 -5.66 2.75
CA ALA A 38 -1.31 -4.54 2.68
C ALA A 38 -2.06 -3.20 2.70
N GLY A 39 -1.58 -2.27 3.50
CA GLY A 39 -1.89 -0.84 3.36
C GLY A 39 -0.85 -0.19 2.45
N ILE A 40 -1.29 0.58 1.47
CA ILE A 40 -0.45 1.37 0.59
C ILE A 40 -0.72 2.84 0.86
N TYR A 41 0.36 3.62 0.96
CA TYR A 41 0.35 5.07 0.96
C TYR A 41 1.08 5.58 -0.27
N LEU A 42 0.48 6.57 -0.93
CA LEU A 42 1.04 7.31 -2.07
C LEU A 42 1.03 8.80 -1.73
N SER A 43 2.17 9.47 -1.90
CA SER A 43 2.32 10.90 -1.62
C SER A 43 2.11 11.77 -2.87
N PRO A 44 1.73 13.05 -2.68
CA PRO A 44 1.75 14.07 -3.73
C PRO A 44 3.11 14.24 -4.43
N LYS A 45 4.20 13.83 -3.78
CA LYS A 45 5.58 13.98 -4.28
C LYS A 45 6.11 12.73 -4.97
N GLY A 46 5.27 11.70 -5.12
CA GLY A 46 5.66 10.43 -5.74
C GLY A 46 6.21 9.38 -4.77
N ASP A 47 6.21 9.64 -3.46
CA ASP A 47 6.67 8.66 -2.48
C ASP A 47 5.63 7.55 -2.31
N LYS A 48 6.11 6.32 -2.13
CA LYS A 48 5.28 5.14 -1.86
C LYS A 48 5.74 4.42 -0.61
N HIS A 49 4.79 4.14 0.29
CA HIS A 49 5.02 3.29 1.46
C HIS A 49 4.05 2.12 1.46
N ILE A 50 4.55 0.94 1.79
CA ILE A 50 3.77 -0.30 1.88
C ILE A 50 3.90 -0.84 3.30
N TYR A 51 2.76 -1.05 3.93
CA TYR A 51 2.63 -1.70 5.22
C TYR A 51 1.97 -3.07 5.03
N LYS A 52 2.63 -4.15 5.45
CA LYS A 52 2.04 -5.49 5.48
C LYS A 52 1.48 -5.74 6.88
N LYS A 53 0.19 -6.03 6.99
CA LYS A 53 -0.53 -6.17 8.27
C LYS A 53 0.12 -7.24 9.14
N VAL A 54 0.63 -6.84 10.30
CA VAL A 54 1.29 -7.73 11.26
C VAL A 54 0.26 -8.61 11.98
N ASN A 55 -0.83 -7.99 12.45
CA ASN A 55 -1.87 -8.68 13.20
C ASN A 55 -3.04 -9.08 12.30
N LEU A 56 -3.00 -10.30 11.77
CA LEU A 56 -4.08 -10.85 10.94
C LEU A 56 -5.30 -11.28 11.78
N ALA A 57 -6.49 -10.97 11.27
CA ALA A 57 -7.75 -11.51 11.78
C ALA A 57 -7.79 -13.03 11.60
N PHE A 58 -8.57 -13.73 12.43
CA PHE A 58 -8.57 -15.20 12.49
C PHE A 58 -8.78 -15.88 11.12
N HIS A 59 -9.68 -15.35 10.29
CA HIS A 59 -9.97 -15.90 8.97
C HIS A 59 -8.88 -15.57 7.93
N GLU A 60 -8.10 -14.51 8.13
CA GLU A 60 -7.01 -14.11 7.20
C GLU A 60 -5.80 -15.05 7.32
N ARG A 61 -5.52 -15.58 8.53
CA ARG A 61 -4.30 -16.37 8.83
C ARG A 61 -4.11 -17.64 8.00
N LYS A 62 -5.19 -18.17 7.40
CA LYS A 62 -5.15 -19.38 6.56
C LYS A 62 -4.80 -19.08 5.10
N VAL A 63 -4.94 -17.83 4.68
CA VAL A 63 -4.88 -17.42 3.26
C VAL A 63 -3.88 -16.29 3.00
N MET A 64 -3.37 -15.66 4.05
CA MET A 64 -2.42 -14.55 3.97
C MET A 64 -1.29 -14.73 4.96
N LYS A 65 -0.11 -14.25 4.57
CA LYS A 65 1.08 -14.14 5.39
C LYS A 65 1.05 -12.85 6.20
N ALA A 66 1.43 -12.94 7.46
CA ALA A 66 1.58 -11.78 8.32
C ALA A 66 2.83 -10.97 7.91
N GLY A 67 2.72 -9.65 7.96
CA GLY A 67 3.90 -8.80 7.97
C GLY A 67 4.69 -8.95 9.27
N ASN A 68 5.93 -8.47 9.27
CA ASN A 68 6.84 -8.55 10.42
C ASN A 68 7.41 -7.19 10.85
N VAL A 69 6.96 -6.08 10.27
CA VAL A 69 7.47 -4.73 10.57
C VAL A 69 6.34 -3.72 10.74
N LEU A 70 6.44 -2.89 11.79
CA LEU A 70 5.61 -1.71 12.02
C LEU A 70 6.46 -0.45 11.78
N ARG A 71 6.69 -0.08 10.51
CA ARG A 71 7.41 1.16 10.18
C ARG A 71 6.47 2.35 10.27
N THR A 72 6.95 3.42 10.86
CA THR A 72 6.35 4.74 10.78
C THR A 72 7.14 5.59 9.78
N PHE A 73 6.47 6.55 9.17
CA PHE A 73 7.10 7.57 8.33
C PHE A 73 6.41 8.91 8.60
N GLU A 74 7.11 9.99 8.32
CA GLU A 74 6.55 11.33 8.44
C GLU A 74 5.67 11.63 7.24
N LEU A 75 4.42 12.01 7.51
CA LEU A 75 3.50 12.49 6.49
C LEU A 75 3.53 14.01 6.51
N ARG A 76 4.00 14.61 5.41
CA ARG A 76 4.01 16.06 5.24
C ARG A 76 2.66 16.52 4.73
N VAL A 77 1.85 17.14 5.59
CA VAL A 77 0.56 17.73 5.24
C VAL A 77 0.77 19.24 5.03
N GLY A 78 0.61 19.75 3.80
CA GLY A 78 0.65 21.19 3.49
C GLY A 78 1.60 21.57 2.34
N GLY A 79 1.22 22.64 1.62
CA GLY A 79 2.00 23.27 0.54
C GLY A 79 2.68 24.56 0.99
N ALA A 80 3.85 24.81 0.38
CA ALA A 80 4.88 25.85 0.61
C ALA A 80 5.74 25.68 1.88
#